data_AF-A0A0R3RJ08-F1
#
_entry.id   AF-A0A0R3RJ08-F1
#
_cell.length_a   1.000
_cell.length_b   1.000
_cell.length_c   1.000
_cell.angle_alpha   90.00
_cell.angle_beta   90.00
_cell.angle_gamma   90.00
#
_symmetry.space_group_name_H-M   'P 1'
#
loop_
_entity.id
_entity.type
_entity.pdbx_description
1 polymer ?
#
loop_
_entity_poly.entity_id
_entity_poly.type
_entity_poly.pdbx_seq_one_letter_code
_entity_poly.pdbx_strand_id
1 'polypeptide(L)'
;MSAYIAALYICLIHALQRYQRTRKAWNLRLPLCLWNVTLSVFSLIATIRFGEEFYNVLTTRPFVHSVCYSISPFQPAAVWAFAFAVSKVVELGDTIFLLMRKKPLIFLHWYHHAVVLIYSWNAATDLTAPGRWFIMMNFFVHSIMYAYYSITAWGIRPPKLLSMFVTILQTSQMLIGVLISVTALKEKLKNAICQQSMDNLALGFAIYSSFAVLFIRYFHDAYMRPKKFLQKKME
;
A
#
# COMPACT_ATOMS: atom_id res chain seq x y z
N MET A 1 -4.48 -10.34 16.33
CA MET A 1 -3.29 -9.51 16.62
C MET A 1 -3.27 -8.21 15.83
N SER A 2 -3.35 -8.24 14.49
CA SER A 2 -3.32 -7.03 13.64
C SER A 2 -4.41 -6.00 13.95
N ALA A 3 -5.63 -6.43 14.29
CA ALA A 3 -6.70 -5.52 14.72
C ALA A 3 -6.35 -4.72 15.99
N TYR A 4 -5.66 -5.33 16.96
CA TYR A 4 -5.19 -4.64 18.17
C TYR A 4 -4.12 -3.60 17.84
N ILE A 5 -3.21 -3.92 16.91
CA ILE A 5 -2.19 -2.98 16.44
C ILE A 5 -2.85 -1.80 15.71
N ALA A 6 -3.87 -2.04 14.88
CA ALA A 6 -4.61 -0.99 14.20
C ALA A 6 -5.39 -0.10 15.18
N ALA A 7 -6.01 -0.67 16.21
CA ALA A 7 -6.68 0.09 17.27
C ALA A 7 -5.66 0.96 18.05
N LEU A 8 -4.51 0.38 18.42
CA LEU A 8 -3.42 1.11 19.06
C LEU A 8 -2.91 2.26 18.18
N TYR A 9 -2.76 2.02 16.87
CA TYR A 9 -2.36 3.02 15.88
C TYR A 9 -3.35 4.20 15.84
N ILE A 10 -4.66 3.93 15.82
CA ILE A 10 -5.69 4.99 15.85
C ILE A 10 -5.60 5.78 17.16
N CYS A 11 -5.48 5.11 18.31
CA CYS A 11 -5.31 5.78 19.60
C CYS A 11 -4.04 6.66 19.63
N LEU A 12 -2.94 6.14 19.10
CA LEU A 12 -1.65 6.82 19.02
C LEU A 12 -1.72 8.06 18.11
N ILE A 13 -2.44 8.02 16.99
CA ILE A 13 -2.71 9.20 16.16
C ILE A 13 -3.37 10.31 16.99
N HIS A 14 -4.45 10.01 17.70
CA HIS A 14 -5.19 11.00 18.48
C HIS A 14 -4.35 11.56 19.64
N ALA A 15 -3.60 10.69 20.32
CA ALA A 15 -2.68 11.09 21.39
C ALA A 15 -1.57 12.02 20.88
N LEU A 16 -0.90 11.65 19.78
CA LEU A 16 0.15 12.45 19.15
C LEU A 16 -0.37 13.79 18.62
N GLN A 17 -1.55 13.80 18.00
CA GLN A 17 -2.19 15.04 17.56
C GLN A 17 -2.45 15.97 18.75
N ARG A 18 -3.01 15.45 19.85
CA ARG A 18 -3.24 16.24 21.07
C ARG A 18 -1.94 16.75 21.68
N TYR A 19 -0.91 15.91 21.73
CA TYR A 19 0.41 16.26 22.24
C TYR A 19 1.10 17.35 21.40
N GLN A 20 0.99 17.28 20.07
CA GLN A 20 1.61 18.23 19.16
C GLN A 20 0.85 19.57 19.06
N ARG A 21 -0.38 19.70 19.56
CA ARG A 21 -1.13 20.97 19.53
C ARG A 21 -0.36 22.11 20.19
N THR A 22 0.30 21.85 21.31
CA THR A 22 1.00 22.86 22.13
C THR A 22 2.48 23.03 21.80
N ARG A 23 3.04 22.22 20.88
CA ARG A 23 4.48 22.19 20.55
C ARG A 23 4.77 22.80 19.18
N LYS A 24 6.03 23.15 18.88
CA LYS A 24 6.46 23.56 17.53
C LYS A 24 6.70 22.32 16.65
N ALA A 25 6.49 22.44 15.34
CA ALA A 25 6.79 21.37 14.39
C ALA A 25 8.28 20.99 14.41
N TRP A 26 8.57 19.69 14.37
CA TRP A 26 9.94 19.20 14.42
C TRP A 26 10.61 19.22 13.04
N ASN A 27 11.92 19.54 13.01
CA ASN A 27 12.71 19.43 11.79
C ASN A 27 13.27 18.01 11.63
N LEU A 28 12.44 17.11 11.12
CA LEU A 28 12.78 15.69 10.89
C LEU A 28 13.19 15.40 9.44
N ARG A 29 13.82 16.35 8.76
CA ARG A 29 14.16 16.23 7.33
C ARG A 29 15.06 15.04 7.04
N LEU A 30 16.19 14.95 7.73
CA LEU A 30 17.16 13.85 7.54
C LEU A 30 16.59 12.50 8.01
N PRO A 31 16.00 12.37 9.22
CA PRO A 31 15.35 11.12 9.63
C PRO A 31 14.29 10.62 8.65
N LEU A 32 13.42 11.51 8.15
CA LEU A 32 12.40 11.15 7.18
C LEU A 32 13.00 10.74 5.84
N CYS A 33 14.07 11.41 5.39
CA CYS A 33 14.76 11.01 4.17
C CYS A 33 15.37 9.61 4.31
N LEU A 34 16.09 9.34 5.39
CA LEU A 34 16.68 8.02 5.65
C LEU A 34 15.61 6.95 5.72
N TRP A 35 14.51 7.22 6.44
CA TRP A 35 13.34 6.35 6.51
C TRP A 35 12.79 5.99 5.13
N ASN A 36 12.53 7.00 4.28
CA ASN A 36 12.02 6.78 2.93
C ASN A 36 13.03 6.04 2.04
N VAL A 37 14.33 6.32 2.16
CA VAL A 37 15.38 5.59 1.43
C VAL A 37 15.39 4.12 1.84
N THR A 38 15.34 3.82 3.14
CA THR A 38 15.29 2.45 3.66
C THR A 38 14.08 1.70 3.12
N LEU A 39 12.88 2.29 3.17
CA LEU A 39 11.67 1.65 2.66
C LEU A 39 11.69 1.47 1.14
N SER A 40 12.28 2.43 0.41
CA SER A 40 12.45 2.33 -1.04
C SER A 40 13.39 1.19 -1.43
N VAL A 41 14.56 1.10 -0.79
CA VAL A 41 15.56 0.05 -1.03
C VAL A 41 15.01 -1.32 -0.63
N PHE A 42 14.35 -1.41 0.53
CA PHE A 42 13.67 -2.64 0.97
C PHE A 42 12.65 -3.10 -0.09
N SER A 43 11.78 -2.19 -0.55
CA SER A 43 10.75 -2.51 -1.53
C SER A 43 11.34 -2.88 -2.89
N LEU A 44 12.47 -2.27 -3.29
CA LEU A 44 13.16 -2.61 -4.54
C LEU A 44 13.76 -4.02 -4.48
N ILE A 45 14.49 -4.35 -3.40
CA ILE A 45 15.05 -5.69 -3.21
C ILE A 45 13.91 -6.72 -3.15
N ALA A 46 12.84 -6.42 -2.43
CA ALA A 46 11.67 -7.27 -2.33
C ALA A 46 11.00 -7.47 -3.71
N THR A 47 10.89 -6.42 -4.52
CA THR A 47 10.36 -6.51 -5.90
C THR A 47 11.19 -7.47 -6.75
N ILE A 48 12.52 -7.37 -6.68
CA ILE A 48 13.42 -8.23 -7.46
C ILE A 48 13.32 -9.68 -6.97
N ARG A 49 13.46 -9.91 -5.67
CA ARG A 49 13.51 -11.27 -5.10
C ARG A 49 12.17 -11.99 -5.13
N PHE A 50 11.09 -11.31 -4.81
CA PHE A 50 9.74 -11.87 -4.97
C PHE A 50 9.38 -12.00 -6.46
N GLY A 51 9.97 -11.15 -7.31
CA GLY A 51 9.79 -11.17 -8.76
C GLY A 51 10.35 -12.36 -9.48
N GLU A 52 11.39 -12.99 -8.96
CA GLU A 52 11.90 -14.24 -9.50
C GLU A 52 10.79 -15.33 -9.47
N GLU A 53 10.07 -15.47 -8.35
CA GLU A 53 8.93 -16.41 -8.24
C GLU A 53 7.75 -15.97 -9.10
N PHE A 54 7.39 -14.70 -9.03
CA PHE A 54 6.27 -14.13 -9.77
C PHE A 54 6.42 -14.34 -11.28
N TYR A 55 7.60 -14.02 -11.80
CA TYR A 55 7.96 -14.17 -13.21
C TYR A 55 7.97 -15.64 -13.63
N ASN A 56 8.54 -16.53 -12.80
CA ASN A 56 8.57 -17.95 -13.08
C ASN A 56 7.15 -18.53 -13.19
N VAL A 57 6.25 -18.20 -12.25
CA VAL A 57 4.85 -18.67 -12.30
C VAL A 57 4.12 -18.14 -13.53
N LEU A 58 4.32 -16.88 -13.92
CA LEU A 58 3.64 -16.32 -15.09
C LEU A 58 4.14 -16.85 -16.44
N THR A 59 5.41 -17.26 -16.52
CA THR A 59 6.02 -17.71 -17.78
C THR A 59 5.98 -19.22 -17.97
N THR A 60 5.97 -19.99 -16.88
CA THR A 60 6.02 -21.46 -16.94
C THR A 60 4.72 -22.16 -16.62
N ARG A 61 3.73 -21.45 -16.04
CA ARG A 61 2.44 -22.02 -15.64
C ARG A 61 1.28 -21.28 -16.28
N PRO A 62 0.10 -21.92 -16.42
CA PRO A 62 -1.11 -21.22 -16.84
C PRO A 62 -1.42 -20.06 -15.90
N PHE A 63 -2.01 -18.98 -16.44
CA PHE A 63 -2.33 -17.77 -15.67
C PHE A 63 -3.15 -18.05 -14.39
N VAL A 64 -4.03 -19.05 -14.43
CA VAL A 64 -4.82 -19.51 -13.27
C VAL A 64 -3.93 -19.88 -12.08
N HIS A 65 -2.73 -20.43 -12.31
CA HIS A 65 -1.78 -20.73 -11.23
C HIS A 65 -1.31 -19.48 -10.49
N SER A 66 -1.17 -18.35 -11.20
CA SER A 66 -0.76 -17.10 -10.58
C SER A 66 -1.82 -16.49 -9.65
N VAL A 67 -3.10 -16.82 -9.88
CA VAL A 67 -4.26 -16.24 -9.19
C VAL A 67 -4.85 -17.20 -8.15
N CYS A 68 -4.85 -18.50 -8.43
CA CYS A 68 -5.58 -19.50 -7.65
C CYS A 68 -4.71 -20.47 -6.85
N TYR A 69 -3.39 -20.43 -7.02
CA TYR A 69 -2.47 -21.24 -6.21
C TYR A 69 -1.54 -20.35 -5.40
N SER A 70 -1.45 -20.64 -4.10
CA SER A 70 -0.65 -19.89 -3.14
C SER A 70 0.85 -20.11 -3.35
N ILE A 71 1.63 -19.29 -2.67
CA ILE A 71 3.09 -19.41 -2.64
C ILE A 71 3.45 -20.57 -1.71
N SER A 72 4.38 -21.41 -2.16
CA SER A 72 4.88 -22.51 -1.31
C SER A 72 5.62 -21.94 -0.09
N PRO A 73 5.31 -22.40 1.14
CA PRO A 73 5.95 -21.90 2.35
C PRO A 73 7.46 -22.22 2.42
N PHE A 74 7.92 -23.17 1.60
CA PHE A 74 9.33 -23.58 1.54
C PHE A 74 10.14 -22.82 0.48
N GLN A 75 9.53 -21.87 -0.23
CA GLN A 75 10.22 -21.06 -1.22
C GLN A 75 10.69 -19.72 -0.63
N PRO A 76 11.79 -19.13 -1.16
CA PRO A 76 12.24 -17.80 -0.75
C PRO A 76 11.15 -16.72 -0.82
N ALA A 77 10.19 -16.84 -1.75
CA ALA A 77 9.06 -15.94 -1.88
C ALA A 77 8.17 -15.88 -0.63
N ALA A 78 8.07 -16.96 0.16
CA ALA A 78 7.32 -16.95 1.42
C ALA A 78 7.96 -16.04 2.47
N VAL A 79 9.30 -15.98 2.53
CA VAL A 79 10.02 -15.06 3.42
C VAL A 79 9.71 -13.61 3.05
N TRP A 80 9.67 -13.30 1.76
CA TRP A 80 9.31 -11.96 1.27
C TRP A 80 7.83 -11.62 1.47
N ALA A 81 6.92 -12.60 1.37
CA ALA A 81 5.52 -12.43 1.72
C ALA A 81 5.31 -12.16 3.22
N PHE A 82 6.09 -12.81 4.09
CA PHE A 82 6.09 -12.50 5.51
C PHE A 82 6.70 -11.11 5.78
N ALA A 83 7.82 -10.77 5.13
CA ALA A 83 8.44 -9.46 5.23
C ALA A 83 7.49 -8.34 4.76
N PHE A 84 6.64 -8.60 3.76
CA PHE A 84 5.57 -7.70 3.33
C PHE A 84 4.57 -7.43 4.46
N ALA A 85 4.10 -8.47 5.14
CA ALA A 85 3.15 -8.32 6.25
C ALA A 85 3.76 -7.50 7.40
N VAL A 86 5.03 -7.74 7.71
CA VAL A 86 5.79 -6.96 8.71
C VAL A 86 6.00 -5.52 8.25
N SER A 87 6.26 -5.26 6.97
CA SER A 87 6.48 -3.91 6.44
C SER A 87 5.28 -3.01 6.72
N LYS A 88 4.05 -3.53 6.70
CA LYS A 88 2.84 -2.73 7.00
C LYS A 88 2.80 -2.19 8.43
N VAL A 89 3.42 -2.89 9.38
CA VAL A 89 3.60 -2.37 10.75
C VAL A 89 4.65 -1.26 10.76
N VAL A 90 5.76 -1.46 10.05
CA VAL A 90 6.83 -0.46 9.96
C VAL A 90 6.33 0.83 9.30
N GLU A 91 5.57 0.71 8.20
CA GLU A 91 4.99 1.83 7.44
C GLU A 91 4.07 2.74 8.27
N LEU A 92 3.55 2.28 9.43
CA LEU A 92 2.83 3.16 10.37
C LEU A 92 3.69 4.35 10.86
N GLY A 93 5.02 4.22 10.80
CA GLY A 93 5.97 5.29 11.06
C GLY A 93 5.77 6.52 10.15
N ASP A 94 5.25 6.35 8.93
CA ASP A 94 4.95 7.47 8.01
C ASP A 94 3.99 8.47 8.65
N THR A 95 2.96 7.94 9.32
CA THR A 95 1.97 8.75 10.03
C THR A 95 2.60 9.49 11.20
N ILE A 96 3.52 8.85 11.93
CA ILE A 96 4.24 9.47 13.04
C ILE A 96 5.06 10.65 12.52
N PHE A 97 5.85 10.48 11.45
CA PHE A 97 6.59 11.58 10.83
C PHE A 97 5.69 12.72 10.37
N LEU A 98 4.53 12.41 9.78
CA LEU A 98 3.56 13.41 9.34
C LEU A 98 3.05 14.25 10.51
N LEU A 99 2.64 13.59 11.60
CA LEU A 99 2.11 14.24 12.81
C LEU A 99 3.16 15.08 13.53
N MET A 100 4.38 14.56 13.69
CA MET A 100 5.48 15.27 14.35
C MET A 100 5.94 16.52 13.56
N ARG A 101 5.74 16.52 12.25
CA ARG A 101 5.99 17.66 11.36
C ARG A 101 4.78 18.59 11.19
N LYS A 102 3.67 18.33 11.89
CA LYS A 102 2.39 19.05 11.77
C LYS A 102 1.86 19.13 10.34
N LYS A 103 2.07 18.08 9.56
CA LYS A 103 1.49 17.96 8.22
C LYS A 103 0.06 17.41 8.31
N PRO A 104 -0.86 17.84 7.43
CA PRO A 104 -2.25 17.41 7.50
C PRO A 104 -2.37 15.90 7.25
N LEU A 105 -2.96 15.19 8.21
CA LEU A 105 -3.26 13.76 8.09
C LEU A 105 -4.60 13.59 7.35
N ILE A 106 -4.52 13.28 6.05
CA ILE A 106 -5.72 13.05 5.22
C ILE A 106 -6.36 11.70 5.52
N PHE A 107 -7.68 11.61 5.32
CA PHE A 107 -8.45 10.38 5.53
C PHE A 107 -7.86 9.17 4.80
N LEU A 108 -7.54 9.34 3.51
CA LEU A 108 -6.96 8.29 2.67
C LEU A 108 -5.73 7.64 3.30
N HIS A 109 -4.86 8.42 3.95
CA HIS A 109 -3.60 7.91 4.48
C HIS A 109 -3.83 6.98 5.68
N TRP A 110 -4.46 7.47 6.76
CA TRP A 110 -4.60 6.65 7.96
C TRP A 110 -5.59 5.49 7.76
N TYR A 111 -6.64 5.69 6.94
CA TYR A 111 -7.57 4.63 6.58
C TYR A 111 -6.85 3.52 5.80
N HIS A 112 -6.04 3.89 4.80
CA HIS A 112 -5.23 2.94 4.05
C HIS A 112 -4.31 2.15 4.97
N HIS A 113 -3.47 2.82 5.78
CA HIS A 113 -2.51 2.14 6.66
C HIS A 113 -3.17 1.20 7.67
N ALA A 114 -4.33 1.56 8.24
CA ALA A 114 -5.06 0.68 9.14
C ALA A 114 -5.63 -0.55 8.42
N VAL A 115 -6.28 -0.35 7.26
CA VAL A 115 -6.93 -1.43 6.53
C VAL A 115 -5.93 -2.40 5.91
N VAL A 116 -4.85 -1.90 5.27
CA VAL A 116 -3.83 -2.77 4.66
C VAL A 116 -3.09 -3.59 5.70
N LEU A 117 -2.89 -3.06 6.92
CA LEU A 117 -2.28 -3.80 8.01
C LEU A 117 -3.16 -4.97 8.47
N ILE A 118 -4.47 -4.73 8.63
CA ILE A 118 -5.40 -5.78 9.04
C ILE A 118 -5.49 -6.83 7.94
N TYR A 119 -5.65 -6.39 6.69
CA TYR A 119 -5.85 -7.28 5.56
C TYR A 119 -4.59 -8.09 5.23
N SER A 120 -3.40 -7.49 5.22
CA SER A 120 -2.16 -8.22 4.91
C SER A 120 -1.91 -9.36 5.90
N TRP A 121 -2.18 -9.13 7.19
CA TRP A 121 -1.97 -10.16 8.21
C TRP A 121 -3.02 -11.28 8.12
N ASN A 122 -4.28 -10.95 7.82
CA ASN A 122 -5.33 -11.94 7.56
C ASN A 122 -5.03 -12.76 6.30
N ALA A 123 -4.63 -12.09 5.21
CA ALA A 123 -4.27 -12.73 3.95
C ALA A 123 -3.02 -13.63 4.08
N ALA A 124 -2.09 -13.28 4.97
CA ALA A 124 -0.91 -14.08 5.27
C ALA A 124 -1.26 -15.36 6.06
N THR A 125 -2.19 -15.29 7.02
CA THR A 125 -2.64 -16.49 7.76
C THR A 125 -3.42 -17.45 6.88
N ASP A 126 -4.20 -16.92 5.93
CA ASP A 126 -5.00 -17.73 5.00
C ASP A 126 -4.20 -18.21 3.78
N LEU A 127 -2.93 -17.83 3.66
CA LEU A 127 -2.06 -18.12 2.51
C LEU A 127 -2.75 -17.85 1.17
N THR A 128 -3.40 -16.69 1.07
CA THR A 128 -4.26 -16.32 -0.05
C THR A 128 -3.53 -16.36 -1.40
N ALA A 129 -4.08 -17.08 -2.38
CA ALA A 129 -3.46 -17.19 -3.70
C ALA A 129 -3.34 -15.85 -4.46
N PRO A 130 -4.36 -14.97 -4.50
CA PRO A 130 -4.24 -13.64 -5.11
C PRO A 130 -3.21 -12.74 -4.42
N GLY A 131 -2.80 -13.07 -3.18
CA GLY A 131 -1.79 -12.35 -2.43
C GLY A 131 -0.49 -12.18 -3.20
N ARG A 132 -0.11 -13.14 -4.07
CA ARG A 132 1.05 -13.04 -4.96
C ARG A 132 1.04 -11.75 -5.79
N TRP A 133 -0.07 -11.46 -6.46
CA TRP A 133 -0.24 -10.25 -7.27
C TRP A 133 -0.21 -8.98 -6.43
N PHE A 134 -0.91 -9.00 -5.30
CA PHE A 134 -1.02 -7.84 -4.41
C PHE A 134 0.33 -7.45 -3.80
N ILE A 135 1.11 -8.42 -3.35
CA ILE A 135 2.45 -8.22 -2.78
C ILE A 135 3.40 -7.67 -3.84
N MET A 136 3.47 -8.31 -5.01
CA MET A 136 4.35 -7.89 -6.10
C MET A 136 4.08 -6.44 -6.54
N MET A 137 2.83 -6.11 -6.86
CA MET A 137 2.49 -4.76 -7.31
C MET A 137 2.77 -3.71 -6.22
N ASN A 138 2.49 -4.03 -4.96
CA ASN A 138 2.76 -3.09 -3.87
C ASN A 138 4.26 -2.85 -3.69
N PHE A 139 5.11 -3.90 -3.69
CA PHE A 139 6.56 -3.70 -3.60
C PHE A 139 7.08 -2.83 -4.74
N PHE A 140 6.63 -3.10 -5.97
CA PHE A 140 7.03 -2.31 -7.14
C PHE A 140 6.64 -0.84 -6.99
N VAL A 141 5.37 -0.56 -6.68
CA VAL A 141 4.88 0.82 -6.54
C VAL A 141 5.48 1.51 -5.32
N HIS A 142 5.67 0.81 -4.20
CA HIS A 142 6.28 1.38 -2.98
C HIS A 142 7.75 1.71 -3.20
N SER A 143 8.50 0.93 -3.99
CA SER A 143 9.89 1.26 -4.32
C SER A 143 9.98 2.66 -4.97
N ILE A 144 9.09 2.95 -5.92
CA ILE A 144 9.02 4.22 -6.65
C ILE A 144 8.45 5.34 -5.78
N MET A 145 7.35 5.06 -5.05
CA MET A 145 6.70 6.05 -4.19
C MET A 145 7.64 6.55 -3.09
N TYR A 146 8.32 5.64 -2.38
CA TYR A 146 9.26 6.04 -1.34
C TYR A 146 10.53 6.70 -1.89
N ALA A 147 10.99 6.34 -3.09
CA ALA A 147 12.05 7.09 -3.76
C ALA A 147 11.62 8.54 -4.08
N TYR A 148 10.38 8.73 -4.54
CA TYR A 148 9.83 10.06 -4.73
C TYR A 148 9.74 10.83 -3.39
N TYR A 149 9.29 10.17 -2.32
CA TYR A 149 9.20 10.78 -0.99
C TYR A 149 10.56 11.08 -0.36
N SER A 150 11.61 10.29 -0.61
CA SER A 150 12.96 10.61 -0.14
C SER A 150 13.50 11.87 -0.81
N ILE A 151 13.33 12.00 -2.13
CA ILE A 151 13.72 13.21 -2.89
C ILE A 151 13.00 14.45 -2.37
N THR A 152 11.68 14.36 -2.15
CA THR A 152 10.90 15.48 -1.59
C THR A 152 11.26 15.78 -0.13
N ALA A 153 11.59 14.77 0.67
CA ALA A 153 12.09 14.94 2.04
C ALA A 153 13.47 15.62 2.05
N TRP A 154 14.32 15.33 1.07
CA TRP A 154 15.56 16.05 0.82
C TRP A 154 15.33 17.48 0.31
N GLY A 155 14.10 17.99 0.28
CA GLY A 155 13.78 19.38 -0.05
C GLY A 155 13.88 19.73 -1.54
N ILE A 156 14.17 18.75 -2.38
CA ILE A 156 14.06 18.88 -3.84
C ILE A 156 12.55 18.89 -4.17
N ARG A 157 12.14 19.74 -5.12
CA ARG A 157 10.76 19.80 -5.59
C ARG A 157 10.69 19.21 -7.01
N PRO A 158 10.37 17.92 -7.16
CA PRO A 158 10.28 17.31 -8.49
C PRO A 158 9.15 17.94 -9.32
N PRO A 159 9.20 17.82 -10.66
CA PRO A 159 8.16 18.33 -11.53
C PRO A 159 6.80 17.68 -11.21
N LYS A 160 5.71 18.44 -11.43
CA LYS A 160 4.33 17.97 -11.20
C LYS A 160 4.03 16.66 -11.93
N LEU A 161 4.62 16.46 -13.11
CA LEU A 161 4.48 15.24 -13.90
C LEU A 161 4.95 13.99 -13.14
N LEU A 162 6.02 14.07 -12.35
CA LEU A 162 6.51 12.93 -11.59
C LEU A 162 5.54 12.56 -10.44
N SER A 163 5.00 13.58 -9.76
CA SER A 163 3.98 13.37 -8.71
C SER A 163 2.71 12.73 -9.30
N MET A 164 2.30 13.20 -10.48
CA MET A 164 1.17 12.65 -11.22
C MET A 164 1.42 11.20 -11.63
N PHE A 165 2.61 10.90 -12.16
CA PHE A 165 3.01 9.54 -12.53
C PHE A 165 2.95 8.57 -11.34
N VAL A 166 3.49 8.96 -10.18
CA VAL A 166 3.40 8.14 -8.95
C VAL A 166 1.94 7.87 -8.58
N THR A 167 1.08 8.88 -8.66
CA THR A 167 -0.34 8.73 -8.33
C THR A 167 -1.06 7.83 -9.35
N ILE A 168 -0.71 7.91 -10.63
CA ILE A 168 -1.22 7.02 -11.69
C ILE A 168 -0.80 5.58 -11.40
N LEU A 169 0.46 5.32 -11.07
CA LEU A 169 0.93 3.98 -10.70
C LEU A 169 0.15 3.39 -9.53
N GLN A 170 -0.05 4.17 -8.46
CA GLN A 170 -0.83 3.74 -7.31
C GLN A 170 -2.30 3.46 -7.67
N THR A 171 -2.89 4.29 -8.52
CA THR A 171 -4.28 4.11 -8.97
C THR A 171 -4.41 2.86 -9.84
N SER A 172 -3.48 2.65 -10.77
CA SER A 172 -3.44 1.46 -11.62
C SER A 172 -3.27 0.18 -10.80
N GLN A 173 -2.45 0.19 -9.75
CA GLN A 173 -2.33 -0.94 -8.81
C GLN A 173 -3.69 -1.30 -8.20
N MET A 174 -4.49 -0.30 -7.79
CA MET A 174 -5.81 -0.59 -7.21
C MET A 174 -6.75 -1.23 -8.23
N LEU A 175 -6.76 -0.71 -9.47
CA LEU A 175 -7.60 -1.25 -10.55
C LEU A 175 -7.20 -2.67 -10.96
N ILE A 176 -5.90 -2.95 -11.06
CA ILE A 176 -5.40 -4.30 -11.32
C ILE A 176 -5.77 -5.23 -10.16
N GLY A 177 -5.70 -4.75 -8.91
CA GLY A 177 -6.12 -5.53 -7.74
C GLY A 177 -7.60 -5.94 -7.78
N VAL A 178 -8.48 -5.03 -8.23
CA VAL A 178 -9.90 -5.34 -8.50
C VAL A 178 -10.03 -6.40 -9.60
N LEU A 179 -9.29 -6.26 -10.71
CA LEU A 179 -9.33 -7.20 -11.83
C LEU A 179 -8.88 -8.62 -11.42
N ILE A 180 -7.79 -8.73 -10.65
CA ILE A 180 -7.31 -10.01 -10.12
C ILE A 180 -8.36 -10.65 -9.19
N SER A 181 -9.00 -9.85 -8.33
CA SER A 181 -10.07 -10.32 -7.45
C SER A 181 -11.28 -10.85 -8.24
N VAL A 182 -11.71 -10.13 -9.28
CA VAL A 182 -12.79 -10.59 -10.18
C VAL A 182 -12.38 -11.86 -10.93
N THR A 183 -11.12 -11.99 -11.32
CA THR A 183 -10.63 -13.18 -12.01
C THR A 183 -10.62 -14.40 -11.09
N ALA A 184 -10.14 -14.25 -9.85
CA ALA A 184 -10.24 -15.29 -8.83
C ALA A 184 -11.69 -15.72 -8.57
N LEU A 185 -12.62 -14.75 -8.51
CA LEU A 185 -14.05 -15.05 -8.36
C LEU A 185 -14.59 -15.86 -9.54
N LYS A 186 -14.27 -15.46 -10.78
CA LYS A 186 -14.69 -16.18 -11.99
C LYS A 186 -14.20 -17.62 -12.00
N GLU A 187 -12.95 -17.86 -11.62
CA GLU A 187 -12.41 -19.22 -11.55
C GLU A 187 -13.09 -20.06 -10.47
N LYS A 188 -13.38 -19.47 -9.30
CA LYS A 188 -14.17 -20.17 -8.25
C LYS A 188 -15.59 -20.50 -8.71
N LEU A 189 -16.26 -19.60 -9.44
CA LEU A 189 -17.60 -19.84 -9.98
C LEU A 189 -17.63 -20.96 -11.03
N LYS A 190 -16.51 -21.22 -11.71
CA LYS A 190 -16.34 -22.37 -12.62
C LYS A 190 -16.02 -23.68 -11.89
N ASN A 191 -16.07 -23.70 -10.55
CA ASN A 191 -15.65 -24.82 -9.71
C ASN A 191 -14.16 -25.20 -9.85
N ALA A 192 -13.29 -24.26 -10.25
CA ALA A 192 -11.86 -24.49 -10.24
C ALA A 192 -11.32 -24.53 -8.80
N ILE A 193 -10.31 -25.38 -8.56
CA ILE A 193 -9.60 -25.41 -7.28
C ILE A 193 -8.82 -24.10 -7.15
N CYS A 194 -9.23 -23.26 -6.20
CA CYS A 194 -8.63 -21.97 -5.93
C CYS A 194 -8.40 -21.83 -4.43
N GLN A 195 -7.12 -21.71 -4.01
CA GLN A 195 -6.66 -21.57 -2.64
C GLN A 195 -6.94 -20.14 -2.12
N GLN A 196 -8.22 -19.82 -2.06
CA GLN A 196 -8.73 -18.52 -1.63
C GLN A 196 -10.12 -18.71 -1.02
N SER A 197 -10.34 -18.30 0.23
CA SER A 197 -11.67 -18.33 0.86
C SER A 197 -12.60 -17.28 0.23
N MET A 198 -13.93 -17.52 0.25
CA MET A 198 -14.88 -16.54 -0.28
C MET A 198 -14.89 -15.26 0.56
N ASP A 199 -14.72 -15.39 1.88
CA ASP A 199 -14.68 -14.25 2.80
C ASP A 199 -13.46 -13.36 2.54
N ASN A 200 -12.26 -13.95 2.39
CA ASN A 200 -11.06 -13.17 2.09
C ASN A 200 -11.14 -12.53 0.70
N LEU A 201 -11.72 -13.23 -0.27
CA LEU A 201 -11.95 -12.68 -1.62
C LEU A 201 -12.91 -11.50 -1.61
N ALA A 202 -14.04 -11.61 -0.91
CA ALA A 202 -15.01 -10.53 -0.75
C ALA A 202 -14.38 -9.32 -0.04
N LEU A 203 -13.61 -9.58 1.03
CA LEU A 203 -12.88 -8.55 1.77
C LEU A 203 -11.84 -7.86 0.88
N GLY A 204 -11.01 -8.62 0.17
CA GLY A 204 -10.01 -8.09 -0.75
C GLY A 204 -10.64 -7.24 -1.86
N PHE A 205 -11.70 -7.75 -2.49
CA PHE A 205 -12.44 -7.00 -3.52
C PHE A 205 -13.01 -5.68 -2.99
N ALA A 206 -13.63 -5.70 -1.80
CA ALA A 206 -14.18 -4.49 -1.17
C ALA A 206 -13.08 -3.46 -0.86
N ILE A 207 -11.96 -3.90 -0.29
CA ILE A 207 -10.82 -3.03 0.04
C ILE A 207 -10.24 -2.40 -1.22
N TYR A 208 -9.88 -3.20 -2.22
CA TYR A 208 -9.28 -2.69 -3.46
C TYR A 208 -10.23 -1.76 -4.23
N SER A 209 -11.53 -2.06 -4.26
CA SER A 209 -12.54 -1.19 -4.86
C SER A 209 -12.65 0.13 -4.10
N SER A 210 -12.65 0.10 -2.77
CA SER A 210 -12.68 1.31 -1.94
C SER A 210 -11.45 2.20 -2.19
N PHE A 211 -10.26 1.60 -2.30
CA PHE A 211 -9.03 2.33 -2.57
C PHE A 211 -9.00 2.88 -3.98
N ALA A 212 -9.46 2.13 -4.99
CA ALA A 212 -9.56 2.63 -6.36
C ALA A 212 -10.40 3.92 -6.40
N VAL A 213 -11.57 3.93 -5.76
CA VAL A 213 -12.42 5.15 -5.66
C VAL A 213 -11.69 6.29 -4.96
N LEU A 214 -11.03 6.03 -3.84
CA LEU A 214 -10.32 7.06 -3.08
C LEU A 214 -9.11 7.64 -3.84
N PHE A 215 -8.34 6.80 -4.54
CA PHE A 215 -7.19 7.24 -5.34
C PHE A 215 -7.63 8.00 -6.60
N ILE A 216 -8.69 7.57 -7.28
CA ILE A 216 -9.29 8.31 -8.40
C ILE A 216 -9.76 9.68 -7.94
N ARG A 217 -10.47 9.74 -6.80
CA ARG A 217 -10.91 11.01 -6.22
C ARG A 217 -9.74 11.90 -5.85
N TYR A 218 -8.71 11.35 -5.21
CA TYR A 218 -7.48 12.08 -4.87
C TYR A 218 -6.81 12.64 -6.13
N PHE A 219 -6.67 11.84 -7.19
CA PHE A 219 -6.10 12.27 -8.46
C PHE A 219 -6.89 13.43 -9.08
N HIS A 220 -8.22 13.30 -9.11
CA HIS A 220 -9.10 14.36 -9.61
C HIS A 220 -8.94 15.66 -8.81
N ASP A 221 -9.00 15.58 -7.47
CA ASP A 221 -8.90 16.75 -6.59
C ASP A 221 -7.50 17.41 -6.63
N ALA A 222 -6.43 16.63 -6.78
CA ALA A 222 -5.06 17.14 -6.77
C ALA A 222 -4.59 17.70 -8.13
N TYR A 223 -5.07 17.13 -9.25
CA TYR A 223 -4.50 17.41 -10.58
C TYR A 223 -5.47 18.01 -11.58
N MET A 224 -6.74 17.61 -11.55
CA MET A 224 -7.75 17.99 -12.54
C MET A 224 -8.62 19.16 -12.07
N ARG A 225 -8.82 19.31 -10.76
CA ARG A 225 -9.66 20.36 -10.20
C ARG A 225 -9.01 21.75 -10.40
N PRO A 226 -9.72 22.75 -10.97
CA PRO A 226 -9.18 24.08 -11.17
C PRO A 226 -8.81 24.76 -9.83
N LYS A 227 -7.63 25.37 -9.75
CA LYS A 227 -7.10 26.02 -8.52
C LYS A 227 -8.05 27.04 -7.87
N LYS A 228 -8.96 27.65 -8.64
CA LYS A 228 -9.94 28.65 -8.16
C LYS A 228 -10.90 28.11 -7.08
N PHE A 229 -11.08 26.79 -6.95
CA PHE A 229 -12.00 26.20 -5.96
C PHE A 229 -11.35 25.91 -4.60
N LEU A 230 -10.03 25.80 -4.53
CA LEU A 230 -9.30 25.48 -3.28
C LEU A 230 -9.11 26.72 -2.39
N GLN A 231 -9.02 27.91 -2.98
CA GLN A 231 -8.91 29.18 -2.24
C GLN A 231 -10.21 29.51 -1.48
N LYS A 232 -11.38 29.21 -2.07
CA LYS A 232 -12.71 29.48 -1.49
C LYS A 232 -13.11 28.54 -0.33
N LYS A 233 -12.29 27.53 0.00
CA LYS A 233 -12.50 26.61 1.12
C LYS A 233 -11.54 26.88 2.29
N MET A 234 -10.62 27.83 2.11
CA MET A 234 -9.64 28.25 3.11
C MET A 234 -9.93 29.66 3.66
N GLU A 235 -10.89 30.37 3.06
CA GLU A 235 -11.62 31.51 3.63
C GLU A 235 -12.86 31.00 4.36
#